data_AF-A0A9E5AU42-F1
#
_entry.id   AF-A0A9E5AU42-F1
#
_cell.length_a   1.000
_cell.length_b   1.000
_cell.length_c   1.000
_cell.angle_alpha   90.00
_cell.angle_beta   90.00
_cell.angle_gamma   90.00
#
_symmetry.space_group_name_H-M   'P 1'
#
loop_
_entity.id
_entity.type
_entity.pdbx_description
1 polymer ?
#
loop_
_entity_poly.entity_id
_entity_poly.type
_entity_poly.pdbx_seq_one_letter_code
_entity_poly.pdbx_strand_id
1 'polypeptide(L)'
;MTSGLSRPALCIGLGLLVACAEAPNLNVTATAWPEANRLFTQDPLWIGGDGAYWCDLGLNSAGEGRVLGLFVDSLIAKDVAGDPGRSYFIRNSIAMQSGYDPSAAWMAFLWGQTDGRAGSYFAEVDKQWFWPEPCAVIS
;
A
#
# COMPACT_ATOMS: atom_id res chain seq x y z
N MET A 1 69.41 56.28 -7.68
CA MET A 1 68.14 57.01 -7.55
C MET A 1 67.18 56.51 -8.62
N THR A 2 65.90 56.40 -8.27
CA THR A 2 64.71 55.87 -8.99
C THR A 2 64.66 54.33 -9.13
N SER A 3 63.95 53.57 -8.29
CA SER A 3 62.50 53.48 -8.00
C SER A 3 61.71 52.72 -9.07
N GLY A 4 61.20 51.54 -8.71
CA GLY A 4 60.28 50.75 -9.53
C GLY A 4 59.86 49.43 -8.89
N LEU A 5 59.32 49.47 -7.66
CA LEU A 5 58.69 48.31 -7.01
C LEU A 5 57.24 48.21 -7.51
N SER A 6 56.91 47.18 -8.30
CA SER A 6 55.52 46.86 -8.67
C SER A 6 54.91 45.87 -7.66
N ARG A 7 53.67 46.14 -7.29
CA ARG A 7 52.84 45.54 -6.23
C ARG A 7 52.24 44.17 -6.62
N PRO A 8 51.71 43.41 -5.64
CA PRO A 8 51.49 41.96 -5.72
C PRO A 8 50.19 41.59 -6.43
N ALA A 9 50.18 40.48 -7.17
CA ALA A 9 48.95 39.87 -7.67
C ALA A 9 48.61 38.65 -6.81
N LEU A 10 47.68 38.92 -5.88
CA LEU A 10 46.81 37.99 -5.18
C LEU A 10 46.20 36.94 -6.15
N CYS A 11 46.65 35.68 -6.10
CA CYS A 11 45.92 34.59 -6.70
C CYS A 11 44.86 34.10 -5.70
N ILE A 12 43.66 34.62 -5.91
CA ILE A 12 42.41 34.32 -5.22
C ILE A 12 42.12 32.82 -5.29
N GLY A 13 41.76 32.24 -4.14
CA GLY A 13 41.40 30.83 -4.00
C GLY A 13 40.22 30.45 -4.88
N LEU A 14 40.38 29.35 -5.61
CA LEU A 14 39.32 28.71 -6.37
C LEU A 14 38.47 27.88 -5.40
N GLY A 15 37.52 28.55 -4.75
CA GLY A 15 36.50 27.89 -3.94
C GLY A 15 35.61 27.04 -4.84
N LEU A 16 35.62 25.72 -4.64
CA LEU A 16 34.62 24.80 -5.18
C LEU A 16 33.27 25.18 -4.56
N LEU A 17 32.48 26.00 -5.27
CA LEU A 17 31.06 26.16 -5.01
C LEU A 17 30.36 24.88 -5.49
N VAL A 18 30.19 23.92 -4.59
CA VAL A 18 29.20 22.87 -4.76
C VAL A 18 27.84 23.56 -4.61
N ALA A 19 27.23 23.94 -5.73
CA ALA A 19 25.84 24.36 -5.74
C ALA A 19 25.00 23.14 -5.35
N CYS A 20 24.37 23.17 -4.17
CA CYS A 20 23.25 22.29 -3.87
C CYS A 20 22.18 22.58 -4.92
N ALA A 21 21.99 21.68 -5.89
CA ALA A 21 20.84 21.74 -6.77
C ALA A 21 19.60 21.51 -5.90
N GLU A 22 18.81 22.56 -5.70
CA GLU A 22 17.50 22.46 -5.03
C GLU A 22 16.65 21.49 -5.84
N ALA A 23 16.13 20.45 -5.20
CA ALA A 23 15.20 19.54 -5.85
C ALA A 23 13.99 20.38 -6.33
N PRO A 24 13.47 20.13 -7.55
CA PRO A 24 12.32 20.88 -8.04
C PRO A 24 11.17 20.78 -7.04
N ASN A 25 10.63 21.93 -6.63
CA ASN A 25 9.42 21.98 -5.81
C ASN A 25 8.26 21.39 -6.62
N LEU A 26 7.96 20.12 -6.38
CA LEU A 26 6.82 19.44 -6.97
C LEU A 26 5.57 19.88 -6.20
N ASN A 27 4.74 20.72 -6.81
CA ASN A 27 3.43 21.07 -6.28
C ASN A 27 2.48 19.89 -6.46
N VAL A 28 2.53 18.91 -5.54
CA VAL A 28 1.62 17.76 -5.51
C VAL A 28 0.39 18.11 -4.68
N THR A 29 -0.79 17.92 -5.27
CA THR A 29 -2.07 17.97 -4.55
C THR A 29 -2.65 16.56 -4.47
N ALA A 30 -3.38 16.28 -3.38
CA ALA A 30 -4.08 15.03 -3.17
C ALA A 30 -5.50 15.32 -2.67
N THR A 31 -6.45 14.48 -3.08
CA THR A 31 -7.84 14.52 -2.62
C THR A 31 -8.24 13.13 -2.15
N ALA A 32 -9.24 13.06 -1.27
CA ALA A 32 -9.86 11.79 -0.92
C ALA A 32 -10.45 11.12 -2.17
N TRP A 33 -10.54 9.79 -2.14
CA TRP A 33 -11.20 8.98 -3.17
C TRP A 33 -12.36 8.19 -2.54
N PRO A 34 -13.55 8.80 -2.39
CA PRO A 34 -14.66 8.19 -1.67
C PRO A 34 -15.14 6.87 -2.29
N GLU A 35 -15.14 6.79 -3.62
CA GLU A 35 -15.57 5.60 -4.36
C GLU A 35 -14.69 4.39 -4.02
N ALA A 36 -13.37 4.58 -3.97
CA ALA A 36 -12.43 3.54 -3.56
C ALA A 36 -12.53 3.24 -2.06
N ASN A 37 -12.66 4.27 -1.21
CA ASN A 37 -12.78 4.09 0.24
C ASN A 37 -13.97 3.20 0.61
N ARG A 38 -15.10 3.33 -0.10
CA ARG A 38 -16.30 2.52 0.12
C ARG A 38 -16.04 1.03 -0.07
N LEU A 39 -15.13 0.62 -0.96
CA LEU A 39 -14.85 -0.80 -1.20
C LEU A 39 -14.36 -1.52 0.07
N PHE A 40 -13.62 -0.82 0.93
CA PHE A 40 -13.09 -1.35 2.19
C PHE A 40 -14.11 -1.37 3.34
N THR A 41 -15.33 -0.90 3.11
CA THR A 41 -16.39 -0.84 4.13
C THR A 41 -17.64 -1.62 3.71
N GLN A 42 -17.58 -2.40 2.62
CA GLN A 42 -18.72 -3.18 2.12
C GLN A 42 -19.02 -4.42 2.96
N ASP A 43 -18.00 -5.00 3.60
CA ASP A 43 -18.16 -6.13 4.51
C ASP A 43 -18.02 -5.63 5.96
N PRO A 44 -19.09 -5.63 6.78
CA PRO A 44 -19.03 -5.16 8.16
C PRO A 44 -18.22 -6.08 9.09
N LEU A 45 -17.91 -7.31 8.66
CA LEU A 45 -17.06 -8.23 9.43
C LEU A 45 -15.57 -8.02 9.15
N TRP A 46 -15.21 -7.50 7.97
CA TRP A 46 -13.83 -7.14 7.68
C TRP A 46 -13.60 -5.67 8.08
N ILE A 47 -12.86 -5.43 9.16
CA ILE A 47 -12.68 -4.08 9.70
C ILE A 47 -11.52 -3.36 8.99
N GLY A 48 -10.49 -4.11 8.63
CA GLY A 48 -9.28 -3.54 8.05
C GLY A 48 -8.16 -4.57 7.92
N GLY A 49 -7.14 -4.22 7.14
CA GLY A 49 -5.93 -5.02 6.99
C GLY A 49 -4.77 -4.18 6.47
N ASP A 50 -3.56 -4.71 6.59
CA ASP A 50 -2.32 -4.05 6.19
C ASP A 50 -1.74 -4.68 4.90
N GLY A 51 -0.69 -4.07 4.32
CA GLY A 51 0.01 -4.50 3.10
C GLY A 51 -0.72 -4.16 1.80
N ALA A 52 -1.98 -4.55 1.69
CA ALA A 52 -2.92 -4.23 0.59
C ALA A 52 -2.29 -4.26 -0.82
N TYR A 53 -1.82 -5.43 -1.24
CA TYR A 53 -1.32 -5.67 -2.60
C TYR A 53 -2.44 -6.04 -3.56
N TRP A 54 -2.32 -5.64 -4.83
CA TRP A 54 -3.34 -5.87 -5.86
C TRP A 54 -2.76 -6.63 -7.05
N CYS A 55 -3.39 -7.75 -7.40
CA CYS A 55 -3.07 -8.56 -8.58
C CYS A 55 -4.16 -8.40 -9.61
N ASP A 56 -3.86 -7.81 -10.76
CA ASP A 56 -4.78 -7.83 -11.88
C ASP A 56 -4.86 -9.25 -12.45
N LEU A 57 -6.05 -9.86 -12.38
CA LEU A 57 -6.34 -11.21 -12.89
C LEU A 57 -6.92 -11.17 -14.32
N GLY A 58 -6.94 -9.99 -14.94
CA GLY A 58 -7.51 -9.74 -16.25
C GLY A 58 -9.04 -9.81 -16.26
N LEU A 59 -9.58 -9.91 -17.48
CA LEU A 59 -11.02 -9.92 -17.71
C LEU A 59 -11.62 -11.30 -17.47
N ASN A 60 -12.84 -11.34 -16.93
CA ASN A 60 -13.69 -12.52 -16.92
C ASN A 60 -14.33 -12.75 -18.31
N SER A 61 -15.11 -13.82 -18.47
CA SER A 61 -15.80 -14.14 -19.73
C SER A 61 -16.86 -13.11 -20.16
N ALA A 62 -17.32 -12.26 -19.24
CA ALA A 62 -18.23 -11.15 -19.52
C ALA A 62 -17.49 -9.85 -19.89
N GLY A 63 -16.15 -9.85 -19.90
CA GLY A 63 -15.32 -8.68 -20.19
C GLY A 63 -15.11 -7.75 -19.00
N GLU A 64 -15.41 -8.18 -17.77
CA GLU A 64 -15.23 -7.38 -16.56
C GLU A 64 -13.89 -7.69 -15.89
N GLY A 65 -13.22 -6.66 -15.37
CA GLY A 65 -11.97 -6.81 -14.63
C GLY A 65 -12.13 -7.65 -13.37
N ARG A 66 -11.06 -8.33 -12.96
CA ARG A 66 -10.97 -9.02 -11.68
C ARG A 66 -9.64 -8.68 -11.04
N VAL A 67 -9.68 -8.31 -9.76
CA VAL A 67 -8.46 -7.98 -9.01
C VAL A 67 -8.44 -8.78 -7.71
N LEU A 68 -7.35 -9.48 -7.46
CA LEU A 68 -7.09 -10.10 -6.17
C LEU A 68 -6.41 -9.10 -5.25
N GLY A 69 -7.05 -8.78 -4.13
CA GLY A 69 -6.44 -8.07 -3.01
C GLY A 69 -5.79 -9.06 -2.05
N LEU A 70 -4.55 -8.77 -1.65
CA LEU A 70 -3.80 -9.55 -0.67
C LEU A 70 -3.49 -8.65 0.52
N PHE A 71 -3.93 -9.07 1.71
CA PHE A 71 -3.74 -8.35 2.95
C PHE A 71 -2.90 -9.18 3.90
N VAL A 72 -1.96 -8.53 4.57
CA VAL A 72 -1.25 -9.11 5.71
C VAL A 72 -2.16 -9.04 6.95
N ASP A 73 -1.61 -8.82 8.14
CA ASP A 73 -2.35 -8.69 9.39
C ASP A 73 -3.69 -7.94 9.21
N SER A 74 -4.78 -8.60 9.59
CA SER A 74 -6.17 -8.17 9.33
C SER A 74 -7.04 -8.30 10.58
N LEU A 75 -8.01 -7.40 10.73
CA LEU A 75 -8.98 -7.37 11.81
C LEU A 75 -10.34 -7.85 11.33
N ILE A 76 -10.83 -8.94 11.91
CA ILE A 76 -12.14 -9.52 11.63
C ILE A 76 -13.04 -9.38 12.84
N ALA A 77 -14.19 -8.72 12.68
CA ALA A 77 -15.17 -8.56 13.74
C ALA A 77 -15.75 -9.92 14.19
N LYS A 78 -16.10 -10.02 15.46
CA LYS A 78 -16.85 -11.18 16.00
C LYS A 78 -18.33 -11.15 15.63
N ASP A 79 -18.85 -9.95 15.39
CA ASP A 79 -20.21 -9.65 15.03
C ASP A 79 -20.27 -8.36 14.21
N VAL A 80 -21.43 -8.05 13.65
CA VAL A 80 -21.65 -6.88 12.80
C VAL A 80 -21.61 -5.54 13.55
N ALA A 81 -21.54 -5.53 14.88
CA ALA A 81 -21.38 -4.28 15.64
C ALA A 81 -19.95 -3.73 15.51
N GLY A 82 -18.98 -4.56 15.10
CA GLY A 82 -17.70 -4.11 14.57
C GLY A 82 -16.77 -3.46 15.61
N ASP A 83 -16.70 -3.96 16.84
CA ASP A 83 -15.78 -3.45 17.87
C ASP A 83 -14.33 -3.92 17.60
N PRO A 84 -13.39 -3.02 17.22
CA PRO A 84 -12.00 -3.40 16.96
C PRO A 84 -11.32 -3.97 18.20
N GLY A 85 -11.69 -3.53 19.40
CA GLY A 85 -11.14 -4.01 20.68
C GLY A 85 -11.57 -5.43 21.04
N ARG A 86 -12.53 -6.01 20.30
CA ARG A 86 -13.04 -7.36 20.50
C ARG A 86 -12.91 -8.25 19.28
N SER A 87 -12.21 -7.81 18.25
CA SER A 87 -12.06 -8.52 16.97
C SER A 87 -11.00 -9.63 17.01
N TYR A 88 -10.97 -10.46 15.98
CA TYR A 88 -9.89 -11.41 15.71
C TYR A 88 -8.81 -10.70 14.92
N PHE A 89 -7.56 -10.84 15.38
CA PHE A 89 -6.38 -10.36 14.66
C PHE A 89 -5.73 -11.54 13.96
N ILE A 90 -5.98 -11.68 12.66
CA ILE A 90 -5.49 -12.77 11.81
C ILE A 90 -4.29 -12.29 10.99
N ARG A 91 -3.46 -13.21 10.51
CA ARG A 91 -2.15 -12.89 9.88
C ARG A 91 -2.21 -12.56 8.40
N ASN A 92 -3.32 -12.90 7.76
CA ASN A 92 -3.59 -12.51 6.39
C ASN A 92 -5.08 -12.72 6.07
N SER A 93 -5.56 -11.92 5.13
CA SER A 93 -6.85 -12.12 4.46
C SER A 93 -6.68 -11.81 2.98
N ILE A 94 -7.66 -12.18 2.17
CA ILE A 94 -7.68 -11.82 0.75
C ILE A 94 -8.99 -11.12 0.41
N ALA A 95 -9.04 -10.47 -0.74
CA ALA A 95 -10.29 -10.02 -1.32
C ALA A 95 -10.34 -10.25 -2.82
N MET A 96 -11.54 -10.41 -3.35
CA MET A 96 -11.79 -10.37 -4.79
C MET A 96 -12.58 -9.11 -5.11
N GLN A 97 -11.98 -8.22 -5.90
CA GLN A 97 -12.67 -7.07 -6.47
C GLN A 97 -13.24 -7.42 -7.84
N SER A 98 -14.48 -7.01 -8.07
CA SER A 98 -15.12 -7.01 -9.39
C SER A 98 -14.92 -5.67 -10.11
N GLY A 99 -14.60 -5.73 -11.39
CA GLY A 99 -14.40 -4.54 -12.22
C GLY A 99 -13.19 -3.69 -11.80
N TYR A 100 -12.83 -2.74 -12.66
CA TYR A 100 -11.77 -1.77 -12.39
C TYR A 100 -12.29 -0.40 -11.96
N ASP A 101 -13.57 -0.10 -12.20
CA ASP A 101 -14.18 1.17 -11.80
C ASP A 101 -14.68 1.08 -10.35
N PRO A 102 -14.05 1.76 -9.38
CA PRO A 102 -14.45 1.69 -7.97
C PRO A 102 -15.82 2.31 -7.70
N SER A 103 -16.42 3.04 -8.65
CA SER A 103 -17.80 3.53 -8.52
C SER A 103 -18.83 2.40 -8.67
N ALA A 104 -18.54 1.39 -9.49
CA ALA A 104 -19.41 0.25 -9.76
C ALA A 104 -18.91 -1.08 -9.16
N ALA A 105 -17.63 -1.16 -8.81
CA ALA A 105 -16.99 -2.33 -8.24
C ALA A 105 -17.59 -2.73 -6.87
N TRP A 106 -17.40 -4.00 -6.54
CA TRP A 106 -17.57 -4.54 -5.19
C TRP A 106 -16.39 -5.42 -4.82
N MET A 107 -16.14 -5.55 -3.52
CA MET A 107 -15.13 -6.44 -2.95
C MET A 107 -15.78 -7.49 -2.05
N ALA A 108 -15.43 -8.76 -2.25
CA ALA A 108 -15.68 -9.80 -1.26
C ALA A 108 -14.37 -10.08 -0.51
N PHE A 109 -14.40 -9.94 0.81
CA PHE A 109 -13.29 -10.29 1.69
C PHE A 109 -13.41 -11.75 2.12
N LEU A 110 -12.27 -12.44 2.18
CA LEU A 110 -12.19 -13.84 2.57
C LEU A 110 -11.06 -14.05 3.59
N TRP A 111 -11.37 -14.86 4.59
CA TRP A 111 -10.43 -15.30 5.62
C TRP A 111 -10.71 -16.77 5.95
N GLY A 112 -9.77 -17.41 6.65
CA GLY A 112 -9.90 -18.80 7.08
C GLY A 112 -10.78 -18.95 8.31
N GLN A 113 -11.03 -20.19 8.71
CA GLN A 113 -11.65 -20.49 10.01
C GLN A 113 -10.83 -21.52 10.77
N THR A 114 -10.60 -21.25 12.05
CA THR A 114 -9.92 -22.14 12.99
C THR A 114 -10.79 -22.29 14.23
N ASP A 115 -11.22 -23.51 14.53
CA ASP A 115 -12.09 -23.82 15.68
C ASP A 115 -13.35 -22.94 15.78
N GLY A 116 -13.98 -22.66 14.63
CA GLY A 116 -15.18 -21.82 14.54
C GLY A 116 -14.94 -20.32 14.76
N ARG A 117 -13.68 -19.88 14.76
CA ARG A 117 -13.27 -18.46 14.85
C ARG A 117 -12.63 -18.02 13.54
N ALA A 118 -12.64 -16.71 13.27
CA ALA A 118 -11.87 -16.18 12.14
C ALA A 118 -10.38 -16.53 12.31
N GLY A 119 -9.78 -17.05 11.24
CA GLY A 119 -8.37 -17.39 11.15
C GLY A 119 -7.75 -16.84 9.86
N SER A 120 -6.43 -16.94 9.77
CA SER A 120 -5.67 -16.52 8.59
C SER A 120 -6.12 -17.30 7.34
N TYR A 121 -6.21 -16.64 6.18
CA TYR A 121 -6.58 -17.31 4.93
C TYR A 121 -5.54 -18.37 4.53
N PHE A 122 -4.26 -17.98 4.51
CA PHE A 122 -3.12 -18.88 4.56
C PHE A 122 -2.86 -19.23 6.02
N ALA A 123 -3.23 -20.45 6.40
CA ALA A 123 -3.13 -20.94 7.76
C ALA A 123 -1.68 -20.87 8.30
N GLU A 124 -1.58 -20.53 9.57
CA GLU A 124 -0.33 -20.58 10.32
C GLU A 124 0.20 -22.00 10.46
N VAL A 125 1.52 -22.14 10.59
CA VAL A 125 2.19 -23.41 10.89
C VAL A 125 3.02 -23.21 12.15
N ASP A 126 2.65 -23.90 13.22
CA ASP A 126 3.22 -23.72 14.56
C ASP A 126 3.17 -22.26 15.05
N LYS A 127 4.32 -21.58 15.05
CA LYS A 127 4.47 -20.16 15.45
C LYS A 127 4.84 -19.27 14.27
N GLN A 128 4.73 -19.80 13.05
CA GLN A 128 5.06 -19.11 11.82
C GLN A 128 3.78 -18.75 11.09
N TRP A 129 3.82 -17.63 10.39
CA TRP A 129 2.72 -17.13 9.59
C TRP A 129 3.21 -16.61 8.25
N PHE A 130 2.26 -16.46 7.33
CA PHE A 130 2.52 -15.95 5.99
C PHE A 130 1.99 -14.53 5.88
N TRP A 131 2.86 -13.65 5.41
CA TRP A 131 2.46 -12.36 4.85
C TRP A 131 2.54 -12.47 3.34
N PRO A 132 1.41 -12.26 2.62
CA PRO A 132 1.46 -12.23 1.18
C PRO A 132 2.27 -11.02 0.70
N GLU A 133 2.98 -11.23 -0.40
CA GLU A 133 3.83 -10.24 -1.06
C GLU A 133 3.18 -9.84 -2.40
N PRO A 134 3.74 -8.83 -3.11
CA PRO A 134 3.34 -8.54 -4.47
C PRO A 134 3.32 -9.77 -5.36
N CYS A 135 2.36 -9.77 -6.28
CA CYS A 135 1.98 -10.93 -7.09
C CYS A 135 2.16 -10.64 -8.58
N ALA A 136 2.27 -11.72 -9.35
CA ALA A 136 2.27 -11.69 -10.80
C ALA A 136 1.35 -12.79 -11.33
N VAL A 137 0.72 -12.53 -12.48
CA VAL A 137 -0.04 -13.55 -13.22
C VAL A 137 0.86 -14.17 -14.27
N ILE A 138 0.93 -15.50 -14.29
CA ILE A 138 1.65 -16.28 -15.29
C ILE A 138 0.59 -17.03 -16.10
N SER A 139 0.51 -16.75 -17.40
CA SER A 139 -0.47 -17.30 -18.35
C SER A 139 0.20 -18.04 -19.50
#